data_AF-A0A6L4ZED1-F1
#
_entry.id   AF-A0A6L4ZED1-F1
#
_cell.length_a   1.000
_cell.length_b   1.000
_cell.length_c   1.000
_cell.angle_alpha   90.00
_cell.angle_beta   90.00
_cell.angle_gamma   90.00
#
_symmetry.space_group_name_H-M   'P 1'
#
loop_
_entity.id
_entity.type
_entity.pdbx_description
1 polymer ?
#
loop_
_entity_poly.entity_id
_entity_poly.type
_entity_poly.pdbx_seq_one_letter_code
_entity_poly.pdbx_strand_id
1 'polypeptide(L)'
;MKIVYFWKPLLWLAIICYALFIPAGNLPIKPFLNIPHFDRLVHFGLFFVFCLLLISPFKKLKYKHYIVAPVISIALGALLEISQHIISYSRSSDIYDFTANTAGVIGSVIFYFLFISGRKWEQLF
;
A
#
# COMPACT_ATOMS: atom_id res chain seq x y z
N MET A 1 -20.87 -12.30 -6.75
CA MET A 1 -19.49 -12.69 -7.11
C MET A 1 -18.53 -12.23 -6.01
N LYS A 2 -17.56 -13.07 -5.62
CA LYS A 2 -16.61 -12.78 -4.53
C LYS A 2 -15.72 -11.54 -4.77
N ILE A 3 -15.63 -11.08 -6.03
CA ILE A 3 -14.85 -9.91 -6.47
C ILE A 3 -15.31 -8.60 -5.81
N VAL A 4 -16.60 -8.50 -5.44
CA VAL A 4 -17.18 -7.26 -4.87
C VAL A 4 -16.53 -6.90 -3.54
N TYR A 5 -15.92 -7.85 -2.82
CA TYR A 5 -15.20 -7.55 -1.58
C TYR A 5 -13.89 -6.77 -1.80
N PHE A 6 -13.32 -6.78 -3.00
CA PHE A 6 -12.02 -6.18 -3.31
C PHE A 6 -12.12 -4.74 -3.85
N TRP A 7 -13.30 -4.14 -3.88
CA TRP A 7 -13.47 -2.79 -4.46
C TRP A 7 -12.60 -1.73 -3.75
N LYS A 8 -12.50 -1.76 -2.42
CA LYS A 8 -11.66 -0.82 -1.64
C LYS A 8 -10.16 -0.99 -1.92
N PRO A 9 -9.55 -2.18 -1.80
CA PRO A 9 -8.13 -2.34 -2.12
C PRO A 9 -7.85 -2.08 -3.60
N LEU A 10 -8.76 -2.39 -4.52
CA LEU A 10 -8.59 -2.06 -5.95
C LEU A 10 -8.60 -0.54 -6.21
N LEU A 11 -9.53 0.18 -5.58
CA LEU A 11 -9.56 1.64 -5.64
C LEU A 11 -8.26 2.23 -5.09
N TRP A 12 -7.79 1.70 -3.96
CA TRP A 12 -6.53 2.16 -3.37
C TRP A 12 -5.30 1.79 -4.22
N LEU A 13 -5.29 0.63 -4.87
CA LEU A 13 -4.25 0.25 -5.82
C LEU A 13 -4.18 1.23 -7.00
N ALA A 14 -5.32 1.69 -7.50
CA ALA A 14 -5.33 2.74 -8.53
C ALA A 14 -4.70 4.05 -8.05
N ILE A 15 -4.94 4.42 -6.78
CA ILE A 15 -4.30 5.58 -6.14
C ILE A 15 -2.78 5.38 -6.04
N ILE A 16 -2.33 4.18 -5.64
CA ILE A 16 -0.90 3.83 -5.61
C ILE A 16 -0.27 4.01 -6.98
N CYS A 17 -0.85 3.39 -8.02
CA CYS A 17 -0.33 3.50 -9.38
C CYS A 17 -0.28 4.97 -9.86
N TYR A 18 -1.31 5.77 -9.56
CA TYR A 18 -1.29 7.18 -9.89
C TYR A 18 -0.17 7.94 -9.14
N ALA A 19 -0.06 7.73 -7.83
CA ALA A 19 0.90 8.43 -6.97
C ALA A 19 2.36 8.07 -7.29
N LEU A 20 2.64 6.81 -7.63
CA LEU A 20 3.98 6.33 -7.94
C LEU A 20 4.47 6.79 -9.32
N PHE A 21 3.57 6.87 -10.31
CA PHE A 21 3.96 7.16 -11.70
C PHE A 21 3.77 8.63 -12.10
N ILE A 22 3.14 9.47 -11.28
CA ILE A 22 3.08 10.90 -11.55
C ILE A 22 4.47 11.56 -11.41
N PRO A 23 4.92 12.34 -12.41
CA PRO A 23 6.16 13.09 -12.30
C PRO A 23 6.12 14.04 -11.11
N ALA A 24 7.22 14.12 -10.35
CA ALA A 24 7.29 14.93 -9.13
C ALA A 24 6.93 16.41 -9.37
N GLY A 25 7.28 16.96 -10.55
CA GLY A 25 6.96 18.34 -10.92
C GLY A 25 5.48 18.61 -11.21
N ASN A 26 4.67 17.57 -11.44
CA ASN A 26 3.24 17.67 -11.72
C ASN A 26 2.38 17.34 -10.49
N LEU A 27 3.00 17.07 -9.34
CA LEU A 27 2.26 16.93 -8.10
C LEU A 27 1.61 18.29 -7.77
N PRO A 28 0.27 18.36 -7.62
CA PRO A 28 -0.42 19.61 -7.28
C PRO A 28 -0.11 20.11 -5.87
N ILE A 29 0.69 19.35 -5.11
CA ILE A 29 1.05 19.59 -3.72
C ILE A 29 2.56 19.81 -3.70
N LYS A 30 3.00 21.07 -3.62
CA LYS A 30 4.33 21.32 -3.05
C LYS A 30 4.31 20.74 -1.64
N PRO A 31 5.30 19.92 -1.23
CA PRO A 31 5.31 19.38 0.11
C PRO A 31 5.22 20.53 1.11
N PHE A 32 4.09 20.61 1.82
CA PHE A 32 3.82 21.66 2.81
C PHE A 32 4.89 21.69 3.91
N LEU A 33 5.56 20.56 4.11
CA LEU A 33 6.72 20.39 4.98
C LEU A 33 7.88 19.90 4.12
N ASN A 34 8.99 20.63 4.10
CA ASN A 34 10.22 20.22 3.42
C ASN A 34 10.93 19.14 4.25
N ILE A 35 10.28 17.98 4.38
CA ILE A 35 10.78 16.83 5.13
C ILE A 35 11.76 16.06 4.22
N PRO A 36 13.00 15.85 4.66
CA PRO A 36 13.92 14.95 3.95
C PRO A 36 13.29 13.56 3.80
N HIS A 37 13.32 13.00 2.59
CA HIS A 37 12.79 11.65 2.30
C HIS A 37 11.27 11.48 2.52
N PHE A 38 10.49 12.53 2.28
CA PHE A 38 9.02 12.49 2.38
C PHE A 38 8.38 11.45 1.44
N ASP A 39 8.99 11.20 0.28
CA ASP A 39 8.63 10.13 -0.64
C ASP A 39 8.54 8.76 0.05
N ARG A 40 9.53 8.40 0.87
CA ARG A 40 9.53 7.12 1.60
C ARG A 40 8.38 7.01 2.59
N LEU A 41 7.99 8.12 3.22
CA LEU A 41 6.83 8.13 4.12
C LEU A 41 5.52 7.92 3.34
N VAL A 42 5.42 8.48 2.13
CA VAL A 42 4.29 8.24 1.23
C VAL A 42 4.24 6.75 0.84
N HIS A 43 5.36 6.16 0.43
CA HIS A 43 5.48 4.72 0.13
C HIS A 43 5.02 3.84 1.31
N PHE A 44 5.50 4.13 2.51
CA PHE A 44 5.05 3.47 3.74
C PHE A 44 3.53 3.58 3.91
N GLY A 45 2.96 4.80 3.85
CA GLY A 45 1.54 5.04 4.06
C GLY A 45 0.65 4.37 3.01
N LEU A 46 1.07 4.41 1.75
CA LEU A 46 0.36 3.80 0.63
C LEU A 46 0.22 2.28 0.82
N PHE A 47 1.33 1.59 1.09
CA PHE A 47 1.30 0.13 1.28
C PHE A 47 0.74 -0.30 2.63
N PHE A 48 0.83 0.55 3.67
CA PHE A 48 0.13 0.35 4.93
C PHE A 48 -1.38 0.28 4.71
N VAL A 49 -1.97 1.32 4.10
CA VAL A 49 -3.42 1.37 3.88
C VAL A 49 -3.85 0.26 2.90
N PHE A 50 -3.04 -0.03 1.88
CA PHE A 50 -3.33 -1.10 0.94
C PHE A 50 -3.45 -2.46 1.64
N CYS A 51 -2.44 -2.86 2.41
CA CYS A 51 -2.48 -4.13 3.12
C CYS A 51 -3.63 -4.15 4.14
N LEU A 52 -3.92 -3.03 4.78
CA LEU A 52 -4.99 -2.92 5.77
C LEU A 52 -6.37 -3.19 5.15
N LEU A 53 -6.63 -2.59 4.00
CA LEU A 53 -7.84 -2.82 3.22
C LEU A 53 -7.91 -4.23 2.64
N LEU A 54 -6.75 -4.83 2.31
CA LEU A 54 -6.67 -6.15 1.69
C LEU A 54 -6.88 -7.30 2.69
N ILE A 55 -6.60 -7.10 3.98
CA ILE A 55 -6.85 -8.11 5.02
C ILE A 55 -8.33 -8.50 5.11
N SER A 56 -9.24 -7.54 5.05
CA SER A 56 -10.69 -7.76 5.20
C SER A 56 -11.31 -8.74 4.18
N PRO A 57 -11.14 -8.56 2.86
CA PRO A 57 -11.70 -9.49 1.87
C PRO A 57 -11.13 -10.90 2.04
N PHE A 58 -9.84 -11.06 2.33
CA PHE A 58 -9.26 -12.38 2.58
C PHE A 58 -9.79 -13.03 3.86
N LYS A 59 -10.09 -12.25 4.90
CA LYS A 59 -10.76 -12.74 6.12
C LYS A 59 -12.19 -13.20 5.80
N LYS A 60 -12.97 -12.39 5.07
CA LYS A 60 -14.35 -12.72 4.64
C LYS A 60 -14.41 -14.00 3.79
N LEU A 61 -13.38 -14.23 2.99
CA LEU A 61 -13.23 -15.44 2.17
C LEU A 61 -12.65 -16.65 2.93
N LYS A 62 -12.41 -16.52 4.24
CA LYS A 62 -11.85 -17.56 5.12
C LYS A 62 -10.45 -18.04 4.71
N TYR A 63 -9.67 -17.19 4.05
CA TYR A 63 -8.25 -17.44 3.78
C TYR A 63 -7.37 -17.05 4.98
N LYS A 64 -6.10 -17.47 4.94
CA LYS A 64 -5.06 -17.06 5.91
C LYS A 64 -4.69 -15.59 5.70
N HIS A 65 -5.60 -14.68 6.03
CA HIS A 65 -5.51 -13.23 5.77
C HIS A 65 -4.23 -12.58 6.32
N TYR A 66 -3.73 -13.03 7.47
CA TYR A 66 -2.44 -12.59 8.04
C TYR A 66 -1.20 -13.02 7.24
N ILE A 67 -1.35 -13.88 6.23
CA ILE A 67 -0.27 -14.33 5.36
C ILE A 67 -0.54 -13.84 3.92
N VAL A 68 -1.74 -14.09 3.41
CA VAL A 68 -2.07 -13.82 2.00
C VAL A 68 -2.06 -12.33 1.70
N ALA A 69 -2.65 -11.48 2.55
CA ALA A 69 -2.66 -10.04 2.33
C ALA A 69 -1.25 -9.41 2.31
N PRO A 70 -0.39 -9.65 3.31
CA PRO A 70 0.96 -9.07 3.29
C PRO A 70 1.84 -9.62 2.16
N VAL A 71 1.75 -10.91 1.84
CA VAL A 71 2.51 -11.49 0.71
C VAL A 71 2.11 -10.82 -0.60
N ILE A 72 0.81 -10.66 -0.87
CA ILE A 72 0.33 -9.98 -2.08
C ILE A 72 0.77 -8.51 -2.09
N SER A 73 0.71 -7.83 -0.94
CA SER A 73 1.10 -6.43 -0.84
C SER A 73 2.60 -6.21 -1.08
N ILE A 74 3.46 -7.06 -0.54
CA ILE A 74 4.91 -7.02 -0.78
C ILE A 74 5.23 -7.35 -2.23
N ALA A 75 4.59 -8.38 -2.80
CA ALA A 75 4.78 -8.74 -4.20
C ALA A 75 4.36 -7.61 -5.16
N LEU A 76 3.23 -6.95 -4.89
CA LEU A 76 2.81 -5.76 -5.64
C LEU A 76 3.77 -4.59 -5.44
N GLY A 77 4.31 -4.40 -4.24
CA GLY A 77 5.35 -3.41 -3.97
C GLY A 77 6.58 -3.63 -4.83
N ALA A 78 7.14 -4.85 -4.81
CA ALA A 78 8.28 -5.20 -5.65
C ALA A 78 7.99 -5.00 -7.14
N LEU A 79 6.81 -5.44 -7.60
CA LEU A 79 6.40 -5.29 -9.00
C LEU A 79 6.31 -3.83 -9.43
N LEU A 80 5.71 -2.97 -8.60
CA LEU A 80 5.55 -1.55 -8.91
C LEU A 80 6.88 -0.81 -8.90
N GLU A 81 7.78 -1.11 -7.96
CA GLU A 81 9.14 -0.55 -7.94
C GLU A 81 9.93 -0.94 -9.19
N ILE A 82 9.91 -2.22 -9.57
CA ILE A 82 10.55 -2.70 -10.80
C ILE A 82 9.92 -2.01 -12.03
N SER A 83 8.60 -1.86 -12.04
CA SER A 83 7.90 -1.19 -13.14
C SER A 83 8.28 0.29 -13.23
N GLN A 84 8.41 0.99 -12.10
CA GLN A 84 8.92 2.37 -12.08
C GLN A 84 10.35 2.44 -12.60
N HIS A 85 11.23 1.52 -12.20
CA HIS A 85 12.61 1.44 -12.69
C HIS A 85 12.69 1.36 -14.22
N ILE A 86 11.82 0.56 -14.83
CA ILE A 86 11.83 0.30 -16.27
C ILE A 86 11.15 1.43 -17.06
N ILE A 87 10.04 1.97 -16.54
CA ILE A 87 9.13 2.84 -17.31
C ILE A 87 9.36 4.33 -17.01
N SER A 88 9.76 4.68 -15.79
CA SER A 88 9.79 6.08 -15.36
C SER A 88 11.13 6.75 -15.63
N TYR A 89 11.14 7.67 -16.60
CA TYR A 89 12.32 8.50 -16.89
C TYR A 89 12.63 9.55 -15.81
N SER A 90 11.66 9.92 -14.96
CA SER A 90 11.76 10.98 -13.97
C SER A 90 11.70 10.52 -12.51
N ARG A 91 11.49 9.22 -12.27
CA ARG A 91 11.46 8.61 -10.93
C ARG A 91 12.50 7.51 -10.89
N SER A 92 13.46 7.59 -9.97
CA SER A 92 14.33 6.45 -9.70
C SER A 92 13.61 5.48 -8.76
N SER A 93 13.50 4.20 -9.10
CA SER A 93 13.20 3.20 -8.09
C SER A 93 14.39 3.07 -7.15
N ASP A 94 14.13 3.00 -5.85
CA ASP A 94 15.17 2.84 -4.84
C ASP A 94 14.85 1.63 -3.95
N ILE A 95 15.88 0.90 -3.52
CA ILE A 95 15.73 -0.16 -2.53
C ILE A 95 15.15 0.39 -1.22
N TYR A 96 15.37 1.67 -0.94
CA TYR A 96 14.76 2.35 0.21
C TYR A 96 13.24 2.52 0.06
N ASP A 97 12.71 2.70 -1.15
CA ASP A 97 11.27 2.79 -1.41
C ASP A 97 10.60 1.42 -1.24
N PHE A 98 11.23 0.36 -1.76
CA PHE A 98 10.78 -1.01 -1.49
C PHE A 98 10.79 -1.36 0.00
N THR A 99 11.82 -0.90 0.73
CA THR A 99 11.92 -1.09 2.18
C THR A 99 10.78 -0.35 2.90
N ALA A 100 10.47 0.88 2.47
CA ALA A 100 9.36 1.65 3.01
C ALA A 100 8.00 0.98 2.73
N ASN A 101 7.79 0.47 1.51
CA ASN A 101 6.59 -0.31 1.15
C ASN A 101 6.42 -1.51 2.09
N THR A 102 7.50 -2.28 2.28
CA THR A 102 7.50 -3.48 3.13
C THR A 102 7.25 -3.14 4.60
N ALA A 103 7.87 -2.07 5.12
CA ALA A 103 7.62 -1.58 6.47
C ALA A 103 6.16 -1.16 6.66
N GLY A 104 5.54 -0.53 5.66
CA GLY A 104 4.11 -0.20 5.65
C GLY A 104 3.23 -1.45 5.77
N VAL A 105 3.54 -2.48 5.00
CA VAL A 105 2.84 -3.78 5.07
C VAL A 105 2.94 -4.41 6.45
N ILE A 106 4.14 -4.49 7.02
CA ILE A 106 4.37 -5.04 8.37
C ILE A 106 3.59 -4.23 9.42
N GLY A 107 3.71 -2.90 9.35
CA GLY A 107 2.99 -1.99 10.24
C GLY A 107 1.48 -2.18 10.16
N SER A 108 0.93 -2.40 8.96
CA SER A 108 -0.50 -2.67 8.76
C SER A 108 -0.94 -3.96 9.43
N VAL A 109 -0.17 -5.04 9.31
CA VAL A 109 -0.51 -6.32 9.95
C VAL A 109 -0.52 -6.18 11.47
N ILE A 110 0.49 -5.52 12.04
CA ILE A 110 0.59 -5.24 13.48
C ILE A 110 -0.59 -4.37 13.94
N PHE A 111 -0.87 -3.29 13.20
CA PHE A 111 -1.96 -2.38 13.52
C PHE A 111 -3.33 -3.07 13.48
N TYR A 112 -3.58 -3.87 12.44
CA TYR A 112 -4.81 -4.64 12.33
C TYR A 112 -4.97 -5.61 13.49
N PHE A 113 -3.91 -6.34 13.83
CA PHE A 113 -3.93 -7.29 14.94
C PHE A 113 -4.24 -6.61 16.29
N LEU A 114 -3.59 -5.48 16.61
CA LEU A 114 -3.73 -4.81 17.90
C LEU A 114 -5.04 -4.01 18.04
N PHE A 115 -5.46 -3.33 16.96
CA PHE A 115 -6.48 -2.29 17.04
C PHE A 115 -7.77 -2.60 16.28
N ILE A 116 -7.80 -3.57 15.37
CA ILE A 116 -8.98 -3.85 14.54
C ILE A 116 -9.54 -5.24 14.80
N SER A 117 -8.68 -6.25 14.90
CA SER A 117 -9.11 -7.65 14.95
C SER A 117 -10.10 -7.90 16.08
N GLY A 118 -11.28 -8.44 15.74
CA GLY A 118 -12.33 -8.75 16.72
C GLY A 118 -13.06 -7.54 17.31
N ARG A 119 -12.78 -6.31 16.84
CA ARG A 119 -13.49 -5.10 17.29
C ARG A 119 -14.67 -4.78 16.39
N LYS A 120 -15.63 -4.01 16.92
CA LYS A 120 -16.89 -3.66 16.21
C LYS A 120 -16.65 -2.97 14.86
N TRP A 121 -15.61 -2.15 14.76
CA TRP A 121 -15.24 -1.42 13.54
C TRP A 121 -14.50 -2.26 12.49
N GLU A 122 -14.19 -3.53 12.77
CA GLU A 122 -13.59 -4.43 11.77
C GLU A 122 -14.46 -4.56 10.51
N GLN A 123 -15.78 -4.38 10.64
CA GLN A 123 -16.74 -4.41 9.53
C GLN A 123 -16.57 -3.23 8.55
N LEU A 124 -15.95 -2.13 8.99
CA LEU A 124 -15.71 -0.95 8.17
C LEU A 124 -14.56 -1.15 7.18
N PHE A 125 -13.71 -2.14 7.42
CA PHE A 125 -12.65 -2.57 6.51
C PHE A 125 -13.25 -3.54 5.48
#